data_AF-A0AAX3W7M1-F1
#
_entry.id   AF-A0AAX3W7M1-F1
#
_cell.length_a   1.000
_cell.length_b   1.000
_cell.length_c   1.000
_cell.angle_alpha   90.00
_cell.angle_beta   90.00
_cell.angle_gamma   90.00
#
_symmetry.space_group_name_H-M   'P 1'
#
loop_
_entity.id
_entity.type
_entity.pdbx_description
1 polymer ?
#
loop_
_entity_poly.entity_id
_entity_poly.type
_entity_poly.pdbx_seq_one_letter_code
_entity_poly.pdbx_strand_id
1 'polypeptide(L)'
;MFFVYIFVSAIALYCALRYGIRDALIEIEANKEDLVYYRKSADLLEEIGTIYSSTSKENTDTAKGIYNDSFDVFTSDKNSKDKFDILSENKKKILSLEVEQSGT
;
A
#
# COMPACT_ATOMS: atom_id res chain seq x y z
N MET A 1 -18.84 -22.69 47.51
CA MET A 1 -17.70 -21.77 47.31
C MET A 1 -16.85 -22.17 46.11
N PHE A 2 -16.36 -23.43 46.03
CA PHE A 2 -15.61 -23.95 44.86
C PHE A 2 -16.36 -23.86 43.53
N PHE A 3 -17.64 -24.25 43.49
CA PHE A 3 -18.47 -24.16 42.27
C PHE A 3 -18.65 -22.73 41.75
N VAL A 4 -18.80 -21.74 42.64
CA VAL A 4 -18.91 -20.32 42.25
C VAL A 4 -17.63 -19.85 41.58
N TYR A 5 -16.47 -20.23 42.10
CA TYR A 5 -15.18 -19.92 41.50
C TYR A 5 -15.02 -20.54 40.11
N ILE A 6 -15.54 -21.76 39.88
CA ILE A 6 -15.53 -22.37 38.55
C ILE A 6 -16.34 -21.54 37.56
N PHE A 7 -17.56 -21.12 37.92
CA PHE A 7 -18.39 -20.30 37.04
C PHE A 7 -17.77 -18.92 36.77
N VAL A 8 -17.26 -18.25 37.79
CA VAL A 8 -16.60 -16.94 37.63
C VAL A 8 -15.34 -17.05 36.77
N SER A 9 -14.53 -18.09 36.97
CA SER A 9 -13.32 -18.31 36.18
C SER A 9 -13.65 -18.65 34.73
N ALA A 10 -14.71 -19.44 34.48
CA ALA A 10 -15.17 -19.74 33.13
C ALA A 10 -15.67 -18.49 32.39
N ILE A 11 -16.41 -17.61 33.09
CA ILE A 11 -16.87 -16.33 32.54
C ILE A 11 -15.68 -15.41 32.24
N ALA A 12 -14.71 -15.33 33.14
CA ALA A 12 -13.50 -14.53 32.94
C ALA A 12 -12.67 -15.03 31.75
N LEU A 13 -12.48 -16.36 31.63
CA LEU A 13 -11.80 -16.98 30.50
C LEU A 13 -12.53 -16.73 29.18
N TYR A 14 -13.86 -16.85 29.18
CA TYR A 14 -14.69 -16.54 28.00
C TYR A 14 -14.51 -15.09 27.56
N CYS A 15 -14.55 -14.15 28.48
CA CYS A 15 -14.32 -12.73 28.18
C CYS A 15 -12.91 -12.51 27.62
N ALA A 16 -11.88 -13.06 28.26
CA ALA A 16 -10.49 -12.92 27.81
C ALA A 16 -10.27 -13.48 26.38
N LEU A 17 -10.79 -14.68 26.11
CA LEU A 17 -10.72 -15.28 24.77
C LEU A 17 -11.50 -14.47 23.74
N ARG A 18 -12.72 -14.01 24.09
CA ARG A 18 -13.57 -13.24 23.18
C ARG A 18 -12.93 -11.91 22.79
N TYR A 19 -12.33 -11.20 23.75
CA TYR A 19 -11.64 -9.93 23.47
C TYR A 19 -10.32 -10.15 22.75
N GLY A 20 -9.51 -11.13 23.17
CA GLY A 20 -8.23 -11.43 22.51
C GLY A 20 -8.39 -11.86 21.05
N ILE A 21 -9.39 -12.69 20.73
CA ILE A 21 -9.67 -13.10 19.34
C ILE A 21 -10.13 -11.90 18.50
N ARG A 22 -10.95 -11.01 19.08
CA ARG A 22 -11.43 -9.82 18.36
C ARG A 22 -10.30 -8.85 18.04
N ASP A 23 -9.41 -8.60 19.01
CA ASP A 23 -8.30 -7.69 18.80
C ASP A 23 -7.28 -8.27 17.81
N ALA A 24 -7.02 -9.58 17.87
CA ALA A 24 -6.19 -10.28 16.88
C ALA A 24 -6.80 -10.23 15.46
N LEU A 25 -8.13 -10.36 15.33
CA LEU A 25 -8.82 -10.22 14.04
C LEU A 25 -8.68 -8.79 13.48
N ILE A 26 -8.82 -7.76 14.32
CA ILE A 26 -8.67 -6.36 13.90
C ILE A 26 -7.25 -6.08 13.42
N GLU A 27 -6.23 -6.60 14.12
CA GLU A 27 -4.83 -6.45 13.73
C GLU A 27 -4.54 -7.15 12.38
N ILE A 28 -5.07 -8.36 12.17
CA ILE A 28 -4.96 -9.08 10.90
C ILE A 28 -5.66 -8.32 9.76
N GLU A 29 -6.85 -7.78 10.01
CA GLU A 29 -7.62 -7.01 9.02
C GLU A 29 -6.88 -5.72 8.64
N ALA A 30 -6.36 -4.98 9.62
CA ALA A 30 -5.59 -3.76 9.42
C ALA A 30 -4.30 -4.02 8.62
N ASN A 31 -3.56 -5.07 8.97
CA ASN A 31 -2.33 -5.42 8.27
C ASN A 31 -2.60 -5.96 6.86
N LYS A 32 -3.75 -6.61 6.63
CA LYS A 32 -4.16 -7.07 5.30
C LYS A 32 -4.40 -5.90 4.35
N GLU A 33 -5.05 -4.84 4.82
CA GLU A 33 -5.25 -3.63 4.01
C GLU A 33 -3.91 -2.99 3.63
N ASP A 34 -2.98 -2.87 4.59
CA ASP A 34 -1.64 -2.37 4.32
C ASP A 34 -0.87 -3.23 3.31
N LEU A 35 -0.91 -4.56 3.45
CA LEU A 35 -0.31 -5.50 2.49
C LEU A 35 -0.90 -5.36 1.08
N VAL A 36 -2.21 -5.12 0.98
CA VAL A 36 -2.87 -4.91 -0.31
C VAL A 36 -2.37 -3.64 -0.97
N TYR A 37 -2.30 -2.53 -0.25
CA TYR A 37 -1.79 -1.26 -0.80
C TYR A 37 -0.30 -1.32 -1.11
N TYR A 38 0.50 -2.02 -0.31
CA TYR A 38 1.91 -2.25 -0.61
C TYR A 38 2.08 -2.97 -1.94
N ARG A 39 1.33 -4.06 -2.16
CA ARG A 39 1.39 -4.80 -3.44
C ARG A 39 0.95 -3.94 -4.62
N LYS A 40 -0.17 -3.23 -4.49
CA LYS A 40 -0.64 -2.30 -5.54
C LYS A 40 0.39 -1.21 -5.86
N SER A 41 1.07 -0.70 -4.83
CA SER A 41 2.14 0.30 -4.99
C SER A 41 3.35 -0.27 -5.72
N ALA A 42 3.72 -1.52 -5.43
CA ALA A 42 4.80 -2.20 -6.13
C ALA A 42 4.47 -2.41 -7.62
N ASP A 43 3.24 -2.86 -7.91
CA ASP A 43 2.75 -3.03 -9.29
C ASP A 43 2.79 -1.69 -10.05
N LEU A 44 2.35 -0.58 -9.42
CA LEU A 44 2.44 0.76 -10.01
C LEU A 44 3.88 1.20 -10.29
N LEU A 45 4.82 0.92 -9.39
CA LEU A 45 6.22 1.27 -9.59
C LEU A 45 6.84 0.52 -10.77
N GLU A 46 6.50 -0.76 -10.93
CA GLU A 46 6.91 -1.57 -12.07
C GLU A 46 6.36 -1.02 -13.39
N GLU A 47 5.07 -0.64 -13.41
CA GLU A 47 4.43 -0.02 -14.57
C GLU A 47 5.09 1.32 -14.93
N ILE A 48 5.38 2.18 -13.95
CA ILE A 48 6.09 3.45 -14.16
C ILE A 48 7.49 3.19 -14.73
N GLY A 49 8.22 2.19 -14.21
CA GLY A 49 9.52 1.79 -14.73
C GLY A 49 9.45 1.29 -16.18
N THR A 50 8.39 0.57 -16.53
CA THR A 50 8.14 0.11 -17.90
C THR A 50 7.91 1.27 -18.86
N ILE A 51 7.07 2.25 -18.47
CA ILE A 51 6.82 3.46 -19.27
C ILE A 51 8.11 4.27 -19.42
N TYR A 52 8.87 4.48 -18.34
CA TYR A 52 10.17 5.15 -18.38
C TYR A 52 11.12 4.46 -19.38
N SER A 53 11.23 3.13 -19.32
CA SER A 53 12.11 2.37 -20.23
C SER A 53 11.70 2.46 -21.71
N SER A 54 10.43 2.77 -21.96
CA SER A 54 9.84 2.87 -23.30
C SER A 54 9.73 4.33 -23.79
N THR A 55 10.05 5.30 -22.93
CA THR A 55 9.95 6.73 -23.23
C THR A 55 11.01 7.14 -24.26
N SER A 56 10.64 8.05 -25.18
CA SER A 56 11.55 8.57 -26.20
C SER A 56 12.66 9.46 -25.61
N LYS A 57 13.73 9.67 -26.39
CA LYS A 57 14.93 10.41 -25.94
C LYS A 57 14.64 11.85 -25.50
N GLU A 58 13.60 12.47 -26.04
CA GLU A 58 13.23 13.86 -25.77
C GLU A 58 12.65 14.05 -24.35
N ASN A 59 11.92 13.05 -23.86
CA ASN A 59 11.26 13.08 -22.55
C ASN A 59 11.97 12.22 -21.49
N THR A 60 13.14 11.66 -21.81
CA THR A 60 13.85 10.70 -20.94
C THR A 60 14.23 11.29 -19.59
N ASP A 61 14.70 12.54 -19.53
CA ASP A 61 15.11 13.17 -18.27
C ASP A 61 13.91 13.43 -17.35
N THR A 62 12.79 13.89 -17.91
CA THR A 62 11.53 14.10 -17.17
C THR A 62 10.96 12.77 -16.68
N ALA A 63 10.91 11.75 -17.54
CA ALA A 63 10.44 10.42 -17.18
C ALA A 63 11.32 9.76 -16.11
N LYS A 64 12.63 9.95 -16.19
CA LYS A 64 13.58 9.50 -15.15
C LYS A 64 13.32 10.21 -13.82
N GLY A 65 13.04 11.51 -13.84
CA GLY A 65 12.65 12.27 -12.66
C GLY A 65 11.41 11.68 -11.98
N ILE A 66 10.35 11.42 -12.77
CA ILE A 66 9.11 10.82 -12.25
C ILE A 66 9.36 9.41 -11.70
N TYR A 67 10.19 8.60 -12.36
CA TYR A 67 10.56 7.27 -11.86
C TYR A 67 11.31 7.34 -10.54
N ASN A 68 12.31 8.21 -10.42
CA ASN A 68 13.08 8.39 -9.18
C ASN A 68 12.19 8.87 -8.03
N ASP A 69 11.33 9.87 -8.27
CA ASP A 69 10.37 10.36 -7.28
C ASP A 69 9.43 9.23 -6.83
N SER A 70 9.01 8.37 -7.76
CA SER A 70 8.16 7.21 -7.46
C SER A 70 8.89 6.18 -6.60
N PHE A 71 10.17 5.92 -6.89
CA PHE A 71 11.00 5.03 -6.09
C PHE A 71 11.23 5.57 -4.66
N ASP A 72 11.50 6.86 -4.53
CA ASP A 72 11.67 7.53 -3.24
C ASP A 72 10.37 7.47 -2.42
N VAL A 73 9.21 7.69 -3.05
CA VAL A 73 7.91 7.54 -2.39
C VAL A 73 7.67 6.10 -1.93
N PHE A 74 7.94 5.11 -2.78
CA PHE A 74 7.76 3.70 -2.45
C PHE A 74 8.61 3.27 -1.24
N THR A 75 9.84 3.78 -1.15
CA THR A 75 10.80 3.47 -0.07
C THR A 75 10.67 4.35 1.17
N SER A 76 9.86 5.42 1.12
CA SER A 76 9.63 6.32 2.26
C SER A 76 8.85 5.71 3.42
N ASP A 77 8.83 6.40 4.57
CA ASP A 77 8.04 6.01 5.76
C ASP A 77 6.54 6.39 5.68
N LYS A 78 6.04 6.78 4.50
CA LYS A 78 4.61 7.07 4.29
C LYS A 78 3.77 5.81 4.49
N ASN A 79 2.52 5.97 4.92
CA ASN A 79 1.60 4.84 4.99
C ASN A 79 1.30 4.27 3.59
N SER A 80 0.86 3.02 3.54
CA SER A 80 0.70 2.26 2.28
C SER A 80 -0.29 2.91 1.32
N LYS A 81 -1.35 3.53 1.85
CA LYS A 81 -2.40 4.18 1.06
C LYS A 81 -1.92 5.48 0.42
N ASP A 82 -1.22 6.32 1.18
CA ASP A 82 -0.65 7.57 0.67
C ASP A 82 0.40 7.28 -0.41
N LYS A 83 1.21 6.23 -0.24
CA LYS A 83 2.13 5.76 -1.29
C LYS A 83 1.38 5.41 -2.56
N PHE A 84 0.31 4.61 -2.45
CA PHE A 84 -0.51 4.21 -3.58
C PHE A 84 -1.12 5.41 -4.33
N ASP A 85 -1.65 6.40 -3.60
CA ASP A 85 -2.25 7.59 -4.20
C ASP A 85 -1.22 8.44 -4.95
N ILE A 86 -0.04 8.67 -4.35
CA ILE A 86 1.05 9.42 -4.99
C ILE A 86 1.58 8.69 -6.23
N LEU A 87 1.79 7.38 -6.14
CA LEU A 87 2.26 6.55 -7.27
C LEU A 87 1.23 6.53 -8.40
N SER A 88 -0.07 6.52 -8.07
CA SER A 88 -1.14 6.61 -9.07
C SER A 88 -1.10 7.93 -9.83
N GLU A 89 -0.82 9.04 -9.14
CA GLU A 89 -0.62 10.35 -9.77
C GLU A 89 0.66 10.41 -10.61
N ASN A 90 1.76 9.83 -10.14
CA ASN A 90 3.00 9.77 -10.91
C ASN A 90 2.85 8.93 -12.19
N LYS A 91 2.10 7.82 -12.14
CA LYS A 91 1.73 7.05 -13.32
C LYS A 91 0.96 7.89 -14.35
N LYS A 92 0.00 8.73 -13.91
CA LYS A 92 -0.72 9.63 -14.82
C LYS A 92 0.23 10.64 -15.47
N LYS A 93 1.12 11.25 -14.68
CA LYS A 93 2.11 12.23 -15.19
C LYS A 93 3.00 11.62 -16.26
N ILE A 94 3.55 10.42 -16.04
CA ILE A 94 4.46 9.80 -17.01
C ILE A 94 3.73 9.35 -18.28
N LEU A 95 2.46 8.91 -18.17
CA LEU A 95 1.62 8.62 -19.35
C LEU A 95 1.30 9.88 -20.17
N SER A 96 1.11 11.03 -19.52
CA SER A 96 0.88 12.29 -20.23
C SER A 96 2.07 12.70 -21.13
N LEU A 97 3.29 12.28 -20.77
CA LEU A 97 4.48 12.50 -21.59
C LEU A 97 4.47 11.70 -22.91
N GLU A 98 3.75 10.59 -22.98
CA GLU A 98 3.58 9.82 -24.22
C GLU A 98 2.47 10.41 -25.11
N VAL A 99 1.38 10.90 -24.51
CA VAL A 99 0.22 11.44 -25.26
C VAL A 99 0.57 12.74 -25.99
N GLU A 100 1.41 13.60 -25.40
CA GLU A 100 1.90 14.81 -26.08
C GLU A 100 2.70 14.49 -27.36
N GLN A 101 3.23 13.28 -27.52
CA GLN A 101 3.96 12.87 -28.73
C GLN A 101 3.05 12.37 -29.86
N SER A 102 1.82 11.93 -29.55
CA SER A 102 0.92 11.36 -30.56
C SER A 102 -0.02 12.39 -31.21
N GLY A 103 0.04 13.65 -30.77
CA GLY A 103 -0.82 14.75 -31.21
C GLY A 103 -0.15 15.80 -32.10
N THR A 104 1.08 15.57 -32.55
CA THR A 104 1.85 16.48 -33.43
C THR A 104 2.35 15.74 -34.66
#